data_AF-A0A091UDE9-F1
#
_entry.id   AF-A0A091UDE9-F1
#
_cell.length_a   1.000
_cell.length_b   1.000
_cell.length_c   1.000
_cell.angle_alpha   90.00
_cell.angle_beta   90.00
_cell.angle_gamma   90.00
#
_symmetry.space_group_name_H-M   'P 1'
#
loop_
_entity.id
_entity.type
_entity.pdbx_description
1 polymer ?
#
loop_
_entity_poly.entity_id
_entity_poly.type
_entity_poly.pdbx_seq_one_letter_code
_entity_poly.pdbx_strand_id
1 'polypeptide(L)'
;ILGILLGAFYLPLVVSFEKVTIPAELKSAVAKVAVNATSCSVTCGLGFKLEEMCEVTPSGERRNCTLRRSDCLTSWVCGFLHFTVPVGKPFQFSCLTVDAVGFGSQAYGYTWRLAQGLITTNDVLFKPFKNPHSVVRFSPTRESDAGTYRCDVQMLKTFRIIKRVYFGVRVIQNDLVDLNFQKSLTWEQKLAATKEEGNTENSTHEEVQEQQHFWQGELFYECLVGVGSGVIGGVLVSTAL
;
A
#
# COMPACT_ATOMS: atom_id res chain seq x y z
N ILE A 1 -35.42 -63.45 -17.89
CA ILE A 1 -34.52 -62.81 -18.88
C ILE A 1 -34.42 -61.35 -18.47
N LEU A 2 -33.63 -61.02 -17.44
CA LEU A 2 -32.17 -60.75 -17.44
C LEU A 2 -31.85 -59.36 -18.04
N GLY A 3 -31.24 -58.48 -17.25
CA GLY A 3 -30.76 -57.17 -17.68
C GLY A 3 -30.56 -56.20 -16.51
N ILE A 4 -29.87 -56.62 -15.45
CA ILE A 4 -28.45 -56.33 -15.19
C ILE A 4 -28.27 -54.95 -14.52
N LEU A 5 -28.09 -55.04 -13.20
CA LEU A 5 -27.42 -54.08 -12.34
C LEU A 5 -26.13 -53.55 -12.99
N LEU A 6 -25.99 -52.24 -13.11
CA LEU A 6 -24.69 -51.58 -13.22
C LEU A 6 -24.58 -50.56 -12.10
N GLY A 7 -24.34 -51.09 -10.90
CA GLY A 7 -23.68 -50.35 -9.84
C GLY A 7 -22.26 -50.07 -10.31
N ALA A 8 -22.04 -48.87 -10.86
CA ALA A 8 -20.70 -48.38 -11.12
C ALA A 8 -20.02 -48.16 -9.78
N PHE A 9 -19.20 -49.14 -9.40
CA PHE A 9 -18.31 -49.06 -8.25
C PHE A 9 -17.48 -47.78 -8.36
N TYR A 10 -17.73 -46.84 -7.45
CA TYR A 10 -16.76 -45.81 -7.07
C TYR A 10 -15.60 -46.51 -6.37
N LEU A 11 -14.72 -47.15 -7.14
CA LEU A 11 -13.42 -47.56 -6.66
C LEU A 11 -12.60 -46.27 -6.49
N PRO A 12 -12.13 -45.94 -5.28
CA PRO A 12 -11.19 -44.85 -5.12
C PRO A 12 -9.95 -45.24 -5.92
N LEU A 13 -9.60 -44.43 -6.91
CA LEU A 13 -8.34 -44.56 -7.63
C LEU A 13 -7.23 -44.25 -6.62
N VAL A 14 -6.82 -45.24 -5.83
CA VAL A 14 -5.64 -45.17 -4.99
C VAL A 14 -4.47 -45.26 -5.96
N VAL A 15 -4.08 -44.11 -6.50
CA VAL A 15 -2.82 -43.96 -7.22
C VAL A 15 -1.72 -44.23 -6.20
N SER A 16 -1.19 -45.45 -6.21
CA SER A 16 0.01 -45.78 -5.45
C SER A 16 1.13 -44.95 -6.05
N PHE A 17 1.50 -43.86 -5.39
CA PHE A 17 2.68 -43.09 -5.77
C PHE A 17 3.87 -44.05 -5.74
N GLU A 18 4.51 -44.22 -6.89
CA GLU A 18 5.73 -44.99 -7.04
C GLU A 18 6.76 -44.47 -6.04
N LYS A 19 7.49 -45.38 -5.39
CA LYS A 19 8.42 -45.05 -4.30
C LYS A 19 9.49 -44.09 -4.83
N VAL A 20 9.35 -42.80 -4.52
CA VAL A 20 10.29 -41.76 -4.95
C VAL A 20 11.67 -42.11 -4.40
N THR A 21 12.57 -42.52 -5.29
CA THR A 21 13.93 -42.91 -4.91
C THR A 21 14.78 -41.64 -4.88
N ILE A 22 14.99 -41.10 -3.68
CA ILE A 22 15.81 -39.89 -3.48
C ILE A 22 17.30 -40.27 -3.67
N PRO A 23 18.04 -39.62 -4.60
CA PRO A 23 19.48 -39.82 -4.79
C PRO A 23 20.28 -39.68 -3.49
N ALA A 24 21.37 -40.43 -3.34
CA ALA A 24 22.16 -40.46 -2.11
C ALA A 24 22.77 -39.09 -1.77
N GLU A 25 23.10 -38.30 -2.79
CA GLU A 25 23.70 -36.98 -2.69
C GLU A 25 22.73 -35.96 -2.06
N LEU A 26 21.42 -36.12 -2.34
CA LEU A 26 20.36 -35.28 -1.77
C LEU A 26 20.07 -35.62 -0.31
N LYS A 27 20.41 -36.83 0.14
CA LYS A 27 20.23 -37.24 1.55
C LYS A 27 21.27 -36.62 2.49
N SER A 28 22.36 -36.08 1.96
CA SER A 28 23.40 -35.38 2.73
C SER A 28 23.48 -33.88 2.43
N ALA A 29 22.66 -33.37 1.51
CA ALA A 29 22.74 -31.99 1.07
C ALA A 29 22.26 -31.02 2.17
N VAL A 30 23.03 -29.95 2.39
CA VAL A 30 22.63 -28.82 3.22
C VAL A 30 22.13 -27.71 2.30
N ALA A 31 20.91 -27.24 2.53
CA ALA A 31 20.29 -26.21 1.71
C ALA A 31 20.19 -24.89 2.46
N LYS A 32 20.60 -23.78 1.84
CA LYS A 32 20.37 -22.44 2.39
C LYS A 32 18.99 -21.94 1.95
N VAL A 33 18.07 -21.84 2.90
CA VAL A 33 16.66 -21.51 2.63
C VAL A 33 16.16 -20.36 3.52
N ALA A 34 15.19 -19.62 3.02
CA ALA A 34 14.47 -18.63 3.82
C ALA A 34 13.51 -19.37 4.76
N VAL A 35 13.76 -19.29 6.07
CA VAL A 35 12.91 -19.95 7.09
C VAL A 35 11.85 -19.03 7.66
N ASN A 36 12.10 -17.73 7.60
CA ASN A 36 11.18 -16.69 8.07
C ASN A 36 11.36 -15.43 7.22
N ALA A 37 10.30 -14.65 7.06
CA ALA A 37 10.35 -13.39 6.32
C ALA A 37 9.34 -12.39 6.87
N THR A 38 9.73 -11.11 6.92
CA THR A 38 8.80 -10.03 7.21
C THR A 38 7.84 -9.81 6.03
N SER A 39 6.71 -9.17 6.29
CA SER A 39 5.88 -8.58 5.23
C SER A 39 6.68 -7.57 4.40
N CYS A 40 6.23 -7.34 3.17
CA CYS A 40 6.83 -6.32 2.31
C CYS A 40 6.63 -4.93 2.93
N SER A 41 7.64 -4.08 2.85
CA SER A 41 7.62 -2.72 3.42
C SER A 41 6.58 -1.80 2.77
N VAL A 42 6.05 -2.19 1.61
CA VAL A 42 5.04 -1.45 0.86
C VAL A 42 3.89 -2.36 0.47
N THR A 43 2.70 -1.78 0.35
CA THR A 43 1.51 -2.48 -0.16
C THR A 43 1.45 -2.52 -1.69
N CYS A 44 2.18 -1.63 -2.35
CA CYS A 44 2.30 -1.54 -3.81
C CYS A 44 3.66 -0.95 -4.20
N GLY A 45 4.09 -1.22 -5.43
CA GLY A 45 5.40 -0.84 -5.94
C GLY A 45 6.52 -1.70 -5.37
N LEU A 46 7.75 -1.28 -5.62
CA LEU A 46 8.94 -1.95 -5.11
C LEU A 46 9.16 -1.58 -3.65
N GLY A 47 9.22 -2.61 -2.80
CA GLY A 47 9.64 -2.49 -1.40
C GLY A 47 10.71 -3.51 -1.08
N PHE A 48 10.96 -3.68 0.20
CA PHE A 48 11.88 -4.68 0.71
C PHE A 48 11.24 -5.50 1.83
N LYS A 49 11.77 -6.69 2.04
CA LYS A 49 11.49 -7.53 3.21
C LYS A 49 12.80 -8.06 3.77
N LEU A 50 12.79 -8.42 5.04
CA LEU A 50 13.91 -9.07 5.70
C LEU A 50 13.62 -10.57 5.75
N GLU A 51 14.49 -11.37 5.16
CA GLU A 51 14.43 -12.83 5.12
C GLU A 51 15.52 -13.41 6.02
N GLU A 52 15.13 -14.31 6.92
CA GLU A 52 16.07 -15.10 7.70
C GLU A 52 16.49 -16.32 6.87
N MET A 53 17.75 -16.32 6.45
CA MET A 53 18.35 -17.36 5.61
C MET A 53 19.18 -18.30 6.48
N CYS A 54 18.75 -19.55 6.65
CA CYS A 54 19.45 -20.56 7.42
C CYS A 54 19.91 -21.71 6.52
N GLU A 55 20.99 -22.39 6.93
CA GLU A 55 21.36 -23.70 6.41
C GLU A 55 20.51 -24.76 7.10
N VAL A 56 19.81 -25.57 6.32
CA VAL A 56 18.95 -26.65 6.80
C VAL A 56 19.58 -27.98 6.42
N THR A 57 19.87 -28.81 7.43
CA THR A 57 20.41 -30.15 7.27
C THR A 57 19.32 -31.15 6.86
N PRO A 58 19.68 -32.35 6.40
CA PRO A 58 18.71 -33.42 6.11
C PRO A 58 17.87 -33.84 7.33
N SER A 59 18.34 -33.58 8.55
CA SER A 59 17.61 -33.81 9.80
C SER A 59 16.63 -32.68 10.15
N GLY A 60 16.57 -31.62 9.35
CA GLY A 60 15.72 -30.44 9.57
C GLY A 60 16.29 -29.43 10.57
N GLU A 61 17.53 -29.63 11.03
CA GLU A 61 18.19 -28.70 11.95
C GLU A 61 18.62 -27.43 11.21
N ARG A 62 18.35 -26.27 11.83
CA ARG A 62 18.71 -24.95 11.28
C ARG A 62 20.02 -24.49 11.88
N ARG A 63 20.99 -24.12 11.04
CA ARG A 63 22.30 -23.60 11.43
C ARG A 63 22.65 -22.37 10.58
N ASN A 64 23.63 -21.59 11.04
CA ASN A 64 24.20 -20.46 10.27
C ASN A 64 23.15 -19.49 9.70
N CYS A 65 22.19 -19.08 10.53
CA CYS A 65 21.12 -18.16 10.15
C CYS A 65 21.62 -16.72 10.01
N THR A 66 21.29 -16.08 8.88
CA THR A 66 21.65 -14.68 8.60
C THR A 66 20.44 -13.92 8.09
N LEU A 67 20.25 -12.67 8.53
CA LEU A 67 19.24 -11.79 7.96
C LEU A 67 19.70 -11.23 6.61
N ARG A 68 18.85 -11.35 5.60
CA ARG A 68 19.05 -10.84 4.25
C ARG A 68 17.92 -9.89 3.89
N ARG A 69 18.27 -8.69 3.43
CA ARG A 69 17.29 -7.80 2.79
C ARG A 69 17.08 -8.25 1.34
N SER A 70 15.84 -8.49 0.97
CA SER A 70 15.44 -8.90 -0.37
C SER A 70 14.34 -7.96 -0.89
N ASP A 71 14.36 -7.68 -2.19
CA ASP A 71 13.32 -6.86 -2.82
C ASP A 71 12.00 -7.63 -2.90
N CYS A 72 10.89 -6.91 -2.78
CA CYS A 72 9.55 -7.46 -2.92
C CYS A 72 8.68 -6.55 -3.78
N LEU A 73 7.76 -7.18 -4.53
CA LEU A 73 6.77 -6.52 -5.36
C LEU A 73 5.43 -7.23 -5.13
N THR A 74 4.53 -6.61 -4.39
CA THR A 74 3.18 -7.14 -4.11
C THR A 74 2.25 -6.88 -5.30
N SER A 75 2.06 -5.61 -5.62
CA SER A 75 1.32 -5.12 -6.79
C SER A 75 2.10 -3.97 -7.40
N TRP A 76 2.27 -3.96 -8.72
CA TRP A 76 2.91 -2.84 -9.40
C TRP A 76 1.95 -1.65 -9.61
N VAL A 77 0.64 -1.82 -9.43
CA VAL A 77 -0.35 -0.73 -9.51
C VAL A 77 -0.66 -0.21 -8.11
N CYS A 78 -0.36 1.06 -7.87
CA CYS A 78 -0.52 1.75 -6.58
C CYS A 78 -1.82 2.55 -6.45
N GLY A 79 -2.67 2.55 -7.48
CA GLY A 79 -3.94 3.26 -7.44
C GLY A 79 -3.78 4.78 -7.61
N PHE A 80 -4.65 5.53 -6.93
CA PHE A 80 -4.92 6.93 -7.21
C PHE A 80 -4.77 7.79 -5.95
N LEU A 81 -4.01 8.87 -6.04
CA LEU A 81 -3.81 9.86 -4.99
C LEU A 81 -4.41 11.20 -5.40
N HIS A 82 -5.19 11.84 -4.53
CA HIS A 82 -5.84 13.11 -4.81
C HIS A 82 -5.18 14.25 -4.03
N PHE A 83 -4.96 15.37 -4.71
CA PHE A 83 -4.47 16.61 -4.11
C PHE A 83 -5.33 17.79 -4.54
N THR A 84 -5.60 18.68 -3.60
CA THR A 84 -6.24 19.97 -3.87
C THR A 84 -5.25 21.06 -3.50
N VAL A 85 -4.93 21.93 -4.45
CA VAL A 85 -3.87 22.92 -4.33
C VAL A 85 -4.41 24.30 -4.67
N PRO A 86 -4.26 25.31 -3.80
CA PRO A 86 -4.60 26.69 -4.12
C PRO A 86 -3.70 27.29 -5.23
N VAL A 87 -4.28 28.09 -6.11
CA VAL A 87 -3.56 28.83 -7.16
C VAL A 87 -2.48 29.71 -6.53
N GLY A 88 -1.31 29.74 -7.15
CA GLY A 88 -0.18 30.58 -6.74
C GLY A 88 0.74 29.95 -5.70
N LYS A 89 0.34 28.84 -5.05
CA LYS A 89 1.19 28.13 -4.09
C LYS A 89 2.16 27.17 -4.79
N PRO A 90 3.38 26.98 -4.25
CA PRO A 90 4.26 25.92 -4.72
C PRO A 90 3.67 24.55 -4.34
N PHE A 91 3.83 23.56 -5.20
CA PHE A 91 3.36 22.21 -4.95
C PHE A 91 4.26 21.18 -5.63
N GLN A 92 4.45 20.03 -4.98
CA GLN A 92 5.22 18.94 -5.56
C GLN A 92 4.68 17.59 -5.11
N PHE A 93 4.88 16.58 -5.96
CA PHE A 93 4.54 15.21 -5.66
C PHE A 93 5.53 14.27 -6.32
N SER A 94 5.77 13.12 -5.66
CA SER A 94 6.81 12.17 -6.04
C SER A 94 6.21 10.81 -6.38
N CYS A 95 6.75 10.21 -7.44
CA CYS A 95 6.49 8.85 -7.84
C CYS A 95 7.12 7.81 -6.92
N LEU A 96 8.21 8.18 -6.23
CA LEU A 96 8.89 7.34 -5.25
C LEU A 96 8.52 7.77 -3.82
N THR A 97 8.29 6.78 -2.96
CA THR A 97 8.20 6.94 -1.51
C THR A 97 9.60 6.83 -0.91
N VAL A 98 9.85 7.53 0.20
CA VAL A 98 11.18 7.62 0.84
C VAL A 98 11.73 6.22 1.21
N ASP A 99 10.85 5.27 1.54
CA ASP A 99 11.23 3.91 1.97
C ASP A 99 11.72 3.00 0.84
N ALA A 100 11.47 3.38 -0.42
CA ALA A 100 11.94 2.64 -1.61
C ALA A 100 13.39 3.02 -2.01
N VAL A 101 13.98 4.04 -1.39
CA VAL A 101 15.30 4.61 -1.72
C VAL A 101 16.44 3.80 -1.08
N GLY A 102 16.29 2.48 -0.96
CA GLY A 102 17.35 1.57 -0.50
C GLY A 102 18.35 1.21 -1.61
N PHE A 103 18.00 1.43 -2.88
CA PHE A 103 18.86 1.17 -4.02
C PHE A 103 18.89 2.40 -4.93
N GLY A 104 20.10 2.80 -5.33
CA GLY A 104 20.39 4.09 -5.97
C GLY A 104 19.37 4.51 -7.04
N SER A 105 18.99 5.78 -6.99
CA SER A 105 18.10 6.47 -7.94
C SER A 105 18.46 6.28 -9.42
N GLN A 106 19.69 5.84 -9.70
CA GLN A 106 20.24 5.53 -11.02
C GLN A 106 19.78 4.18 -11.62
N ALA A 107 19.05 3.35 -10.87
CA ALA A 107 18.56 2.05 -11.39
C ALA A 107 17.18 2.15 -12.08
N TYR A 108 16.50 3.30 -11.95
CA TYR A 108 15.10 3.46 -12.36
C TYR A 108 14.92 4.60 -13.37
N GLY A 109 14.03 4.39 -14.32
CA GLY A 109 13.50 5.41 -15.23
C GLY A 109 12.08 5.80 -14.83
N TYR A 110 11.70 7.03 -15.16
CA TYR A 110 10.37 7.59 -14.85
C TYR A 110 9.72 8.06 -16.15
N THR A 111 8.53 7.54 -16.43
CA THR A 111 7.71 7.98 -17.54
C THR A 111 6.47 8.66 -17.00
N TRP A 112 6.29 9.93 -17.36
CA TRP A 112 5.13 10.71 -16.96
C TRP A 112 4.14 10.89 -18.12
N ARG A 113 2.86 10.82 -17.78
CA ARG A 113 1.77 11.20 -18.68
C ARG A 113 0.74 12.07 -17.97
N LEU A 114 0.06 12.93 -18.71
CA LEU A 114 -0.93 13.87 -18.18
C LEU A 114 -2.24 13.77 -18.97
N ALA A 115 -3.33 13.61 -18.24
CA ALA A 115 -4.69 13.88 -18.71
C ALA A 115 -5.11 15.24 -18.13
N GLN A 116 -4.81 16.31 -18.85
CA GLN A 116 -5.00 17.69 -18.39
C GLN A 116 -6.49 18.00 -18.19
N GLY A 117 -6.82 18.63 -17.05
CA GLY A 117 -8.20 19.00 -16.68
C GLY A 117 -9.13 17.83 -16.33
N LEU A 118 -8.66 16.58 -16.38
CA LEU A 118 -9.48 15.39 -16.17
C LEU A 118 -9.02 14.59 -14.96
N ILE A 119 -9.98 14.06 -14.19
CA ILE A 119 -9.75 13.05 -13.15
C ILE A 119 -10.09 11.68 -13.75
N THR A 120 -9.08 10.90 -14.11
CA THR A 120 -9.30 9.64 -14.85
C THR A 120 -8.16 8.65 -14.68
N THR A 121 -8.48 7.36 -14.76
CA THR A 121 -7.52 6.25 -14.88
C THR A 121 -7.51 5.65 -16.29
N ASN A 122 -8.30 6.20 -17.22
CA ASN A 122 -8.38 5.69 -18.59
C ASN A 122 -7.12 6.06 -19.38
N ASP A 123 -6.27 5.05 -19.61
CA ASP A 123 -4.95 5.17 -20.22
C ASP A 123 -4.94 5.84 -21.61
N VAL A 124 -6.06 5.85 -22.34
CA VAL A 124 -6.15 6.47 -23.69
C VAL A 124 -6.19 8.00 -23.65
N LEU A 125 -6.59 8.59 -22.53
CA LEU A 125 -6.73 10.04 -22.37
C LEU A 125 -5.41 10.73 -22.01
N PHE A 126 -4.38 9.94 -21.72
CA PHE A 126 -3.09 10.43 -21.25
C PHE A 126 -2.14 10.77 -22.39
N LYS A 127 -1.63 12.01 -22.38
CA LYS A 127 -0.57 12.47 -23.30
C LYS A 127 0.80 12.44 -22.61
N PRO A 128 1.91 12.26 -23.34
CA PRO A 128 3.25 12.33 -22.75
C PRO A 128 3.48 13.66 -22.02
N PHE A 129 3.95 13.61 -20.78
CA PHE A 129 4.32 14.77 -19.99
C PHE A 129 5.84 14.79 -19.80
N LYS A 130 6.48 15.89 -20.22
CA LYS A 130 7.94 15.99 -20.20
C LYS A 130 8.43 16.24 -18.78
N ASN A 131 8.85 15.18 -18.10
CA ASN A 131 9.57 15.25 -16.84
C ASN A 131 10.53 14.05 -16.72
N PRO A 132 11.86 14.25 -16.69
CA PRO A 132 12.79 13.13 -16.58
C PRO A 132 12.99 12.64 -15.13
N HIS A 133 12.47 13.36 -14.14
CA HIS A 133 12.71 13.09 -12.73
C HIS A 133 11.55 12.34 -12.07
N SER A 134 11.79 11.80 -10.87
CA SER A 134 10.77 11.15 -10.04
C SER A 134 9.75 12.10 -9.43
N VAL A 135 10.00 13.41 -9.47
CA VAL A 135 9.21 14.46 -8.80
C VAL A 135 8.69 15.43 -9.85
N VAL A 136 7.41 15.79 -9.75
CA VAL A 136 6.80 16.93 -10.46
C VAL A 136 6.73 18.11 -9.49
N ARG A 137 7.14 19.29 -9.94
CA ARG A 137 7.17 20.52 -9.12
C ARG A 137 6.48 21.66 -9.88
N PHE A 138 5.58 22.34 -9.21
CA PHE A 138 4.98 23.60 -9.64
C PHE A 138 5.46 24.71 -8.72
N SER A 139 5.91 25.81 -9.32
CA SER A 139 6.34 27.00 -8.60
C SER A 139 6.18 28.21 -9.51
N PRO A 140 5.00 28.87 -9.52
CA PRO A 140 3.78 28.57 -8.77
C PRO A 140 2.82 27.57 -9.47
N THR A 141 1.85 27.03 -8.74
CA THR A 141 0.74 26.22 -9.31
C THR A 141 -0.28 27.10 -10.04
N ARG A 142 -0.70 26.66 -11.22
CA ARG A 142 -1.69 27.32 -12.10
C ARG A 142 -2.87 26.39 -12.35
N GLU A 143 -4.02 26.95 -12.72
CA GLU A 143 -5.20 26.15 -13.10
C GLU A 143 -4.91 25.17 -14.24
N SER A 144 -4.02 25.55 -15.17
CA SER A 144 -3.57 24.68 -16.25
C SER A 144 -2.84 23.42 -15.77
N ASP A 145 -2.34 23.41 -14.54
CA ASP A 145 -1.64 22.27 -13.94
C ASP A 145 -2.62 21.22 -13.38
N ALA A 146 -3.93 21.53 -13.35
CA ALA A 146 -4.96 20.60 -12.94
C ALA A 146 -5.10 19.43 -13.93
N GLY A 147 -5.40 18.25 -13.40
CA GLY A 147 -5.59 17.03 -14.17
C GLY A 147 -5.04 15.79 -13.46
N THR A 148 -4.95 14.69 -14.20
CA THR A 148 -4.37 13.45 -13.69
C THR A 148 -2.97 13.23 -14.25
N TYR A 149 -1.99 13.08 -13.37
CA TYR A 149 -0.63 12.68 -13.71
C TYR A 149 -0.45 11.20 -13.45
N ARG A 150 -0.03 10.44 -14.46
CA ARG A 150 0.37 9.04 -14.32
C ARG A 150 1.89 8.97 -14.31
N CYS A 151 2.46 8.35 -13.27
CA CYS A 151 3.87 7.98 -13.27
C CYS A 151 4.01 6.46 -13.40
N ASP A 152 4.82 6.04 -14.37
CA ASP A 152 5.33 4.68 -14.49
C ASP A 152 6.82 4.67 -14.11
N VAL A 153 7.18 3.91 -13.07
CA VAL A 153 8.57 3.61 -12.71
C VAL A 153 8.98 2.32 -13.41
N GLN A 154 10.07 2.39 -14.16
CA GLN A 154 10.63 1.25 -14.88
C GLN A 154 12.06 0.96 -14.41
N MET A 155 12.43 -0.31 -14.35
CA MET A 155 13.84 -0.71 -14.18
C MET A 155 14.61 -0.41 -15.45
N LEU A 156 15.74 0.29 -15.38
CA LEU A 156 16.50 0.64 -16.59
C LEU A 156 17.11 -0.57 -17.31
N LYS A 157 17.49 -1.61 -16.55
CA LYS A 157 18.10 -2.83 -17.12
C LYS A 157 17.13 -3.72 -17.89
N THR A 158 15.88 -3.80 -17.42
CA THR A 158 14.89 -4.76 -17.92
C THR A 158 13.68 -4.10 -18.57
N PHE A 159 13.56 -2.77 -18.47
CA PHE A 159 12.40 -1.98 -18.89
C PHE A 159 11.06 -2.42 -18.28
N ARG A 160 11.10 -3.27 -17.24
CA ARG A 160 9.89 -3.73 -16.54
C ARG A 160 9.32 -2.59 -15.70
N ILE A 161 8.02 -2.34 -15.84
CA ILE A 161 7.28 -1.44 -14.96
C ILE A 161 7.14 -2.10 -13.58
N ILE A 162 7.59 -1.39 -12.55
CA ILE A 162 7.59 -1.86 -11.16
C ILE A 162 6.68 -1.05 -10.27
N LYS A 163 6.25 0.13 -10.71
CA LYS A 163 5.28 0.96 -10.01
C LYS A 163 4.51 1.83 -11.01
N ARG A 164 3.19 1.86 -10.89
CA ARG A 164 2.28 2.76 -11.57
C ARG A 164 1.41 3.46 -10.55
N VAL A 165 1.40 4.77 -10.56
CA VAL A 165 0.58 5.60 -9.65
C VAL A 165 -0.06 6.74 -10.42
N TYR A 166 -1.29 7.06 -10.06
CA TYR A 166 -2.06 8.17 -10.60
C TYR A 166 -2.19 9.27 -9.53
N PHE A 167 -2.00 10.52 -9.93
CA PHE A 167 -2.13 11.70 -9.08
C PHE A 167 -3.16 12.64 -9.69
N GLY A 168 -4.33 12.77 -9.07
CA GLY A 168 -5.33 13.76 -9.45
C GLY A 168 -5.08 15.07 -8.73
N VAL A 169 -4.58 16.06 -9.47
CA VAL A 169 -4.31 17.40 -8.98
C VAL A 169 -5.49 18.30 -9.33
N ARG A 170 -6.17 18.81 -8.31
CA ARG A 170 -7.20 19.85 -8.43
C ARG A 170 -6.56 21.17 -8.03
N VAL A 171 -6.67 22.17 -8.90
CA VAL A 171 -6.19 23.51 -8.60
C VAL A 171 -7.39 24.41 -8.37
N ILE A 172 -7.48 25.03 -7.20
CA ILE A 172 -8.61 25.87 -6.79
C ILE A 172 -8.18 27.33 -6.70
N GLN A 173 -9.05 28.24 -7.12
CA GLN A 173 -8.81 29.66 -6.90
C GLN A 173 -8.94 29.98 -5.41
N ASN A 174 -8.17 30.97 -4.96
CA ASN A 174 -8.08 31.34 -3.54
C ASN A 174 -9.36 32.00 -3.01
N ASP A 175 -10.24 32.45 -3.89
CA ASP A 175 -11.46 33.21 -3.61
C ASP A 175 -12.74 32.36 -3.65
N LEU A 176 -12.67 31.11 -4.11
CA LEU A 176 -13.85 30.25 -4.28
C LEU A 176 -14.20 29.42 -3.04
N VAL A 177 -13.23 29.09 -2.18
CA VAL A 177 -13.46 28.27 -0.97
C VAL A 177 -12.53 28.72 0.17
N ASP A 178 -13.09 29.35 1.21
CA ASP A 178 -12.37 29.68 2.45
C ASP A 178 -12.26 28.43 3.33
N LEU A 179 -11.21 27.63 3.12
CA LEU A 179 -10.90 26.44 3.93
C LEU A 179 -10.30 26.79 5.30
N ASN A 180 -10.76 27.88 5.92
CA ASN A 180 -10.34 28.23 7.27
C ASN A 180 -11.27 27.54 8.27
N PHE A 181 -10.76 26.44 8.85
CA PHE A 181 -11.47 25.68 9.87
C PHE A 181 -11.90 26.58 11.03
N GLN A 182 -11.02 27.45 11.52
CA GLN A 182 -11.32 28.40 12.61
C GLN A 182 -12.46 29.35 12.27
N LYS A 183 -12.57 29.82 11.02
CA LYS A 183 -13.73 30.64 10.61
C LYS A 183 -15.02 29.83 10.54
N SER A 184 -14.93 28.54 10.25
CA SER A 184 -16.07 27.63 10.10
C SER A 184 -16.62 27.14 11.45
N LEU A 185 -15.85 27.26 12.53
CA LEU A 185 -16.28 26.89 13.88
C LEU A 185 -17.39 27.81 14.40
N THR A 186 -18.41 27.22 15.03
CA THR A 186 -19.41 27.98 15.78
C THR A 186 -18.78 28.61 17.03
N TRP A 187 -19.47 29.59 17.62
CA TRP A 187 -18.96 30.30 18.80
C TRP A 187 -18.68 29.35 19.98
N GLU A 188 -19.53 28.34 20.15
CA GLU A 188 -19.40 27.31 21.18
C GLU A 188 -18.16 26.44 20.96
N GLN A 189 -17.85 26.10 19.70
CA GLN A 189 -16.68 25.30 19.33
C GLN A 189 -15.38 26.08 19.50
N LYS A 190 -15.38 27.38 19.19
CA LYS A 190 -14.25 28.29 19.47
C LYS A 190 -13.97 28.36 20.97
N LEU A 191 -15.02 28.54 21.78
CA LEU A 191 -14.94 28.54 23.23
C LEU A 191 -14.42 27.22 23.81
N ALA A 192 -14.75 26.08 23.20
CA ALA A 192 -14.23 24.78 23.61
C ALA A 192 -12.74 24.64 23.31
N ALA A 193 -12.29 25.03 22.10
CA ALA A 193 -10.88 25.01 21.72
C ALA A 193 -10.01 25.95 22.58
N THR A 194 -10.48 27.17 22.86
CA THR A 194 -9.76 28.13 23.70
C THR A 194 -9.72 27.71 25.17
N LYS A 195 -10.71 26.94 25.65
CA LYS A 195 -10.68 26.37 27.01
C LYS A 195 -9.67 25.22 27.15
N GLU A 196 -9.37 24.49 26.08
CA GLU A 196 -8.32 23.48 26.07
C GLU A 196 -6.91 24.09 25.99
N GLU A 197 -6.71 25.16 25.21
CA GLU A 197 -5.42 25.86 25.11
C GLU A 197 -5.06 26.69 26.35
N GLY A 198 -6.05 27.01 27.20
CA GLY A 198 -5.89 27.83 28.40
C GLY A 198 -5.08 27.20 29.54
N ASN A 199 -4.35 26.09 29.32
CA ASN A 199 -3.54 25.46 30.36
C ASN A 199 -2.07 25.20 29.98
N THR A 200 -1.53 25.82 28.93
CA THR A 200 -0.07 25.80 28.68
C THR A 200 0.40 27.09 28.02
N GLU A 201 0.45 28.18 28.79
CA GLU A 201 1.26 29.34 28.44
C GLU A 201 2.71 29.11 28.87
N ASN A 202 3.55 28.72 27.89
CA ASN A 202 4.94 29.15 27.69
C ASN A 202 5.71 28.11 26.87
N SER A 203 5.78 28.27 25.54
CA SER A 203 7.02 28.06 24.82
C SER A 203 6.94 28.67 23.41
N THR A 204 7.91 29.55 23.17
CA THR A 204 8.59 29.88 21.91
C THR A 204 8.05 29.28 20.61
N HIS A 205 7.79 30.18 19.66
CA HIS A 205 7.70 29.96 18.20
C HIS A 205 8.61 28.81 17.71
N GLU A 206 7.99 27.67 17.42
CA GLU A 206 8.46 26.68 16.46
C GLU A 206 7.30 26.40 15.50
N GLU A 207 7.16 27.24 14.46
CA GLU A 207 6.37 26.93 13.28
C GLU A 207 7.13 25.90 12.43
N VAL A 208 7.26 24.68 12.94
CA VAL A 208 7.68 23.52 12.17
C VAL A 208 6.81 22.36 12.63
N GLN A 209 6.19 21.67 11.66
CA GLN A 209 5.61 20.32 11.80
C GLN A 209 4.09 20.19 12.06
N GLU A 210 3.24 20.90 11.31
CA GLU A 210 1.78 20.63 11.32
C GLU A 210 1.18 20.26 9.95
N GLN A 211 1.98 19.69 9.03
CA GLN A 211 1.46 19.28 7.70
C GLN A 211 1.51 17.77 7.44
N GLN A 212 1.93 16.94 8.41
CA GLN A 212 2.21 15.52 8.15
C GLN A 212 1.29 14.51 8.87
N HIS A 213 0.28 14.96 9.63
CA HIS A 213 -0.49 14.07 10.53
C HIS A 213 -1.96 13.82 10.14
N PHE A 214 -2.36 14.01 8.88
CA PHE A 214 -3.75 13.78 8.44
C PHE A 214 -4.03 12.34 7.95
N TRP A 215 -3.07 11.42 8.04
CA TRP A 215 -3.25 10.02 7.62
C TRP A 215 -2.90 9.04 8.72
N GLN A 216 -3.56 9.15 9.88
CA GLN A 216 -3.60 8.03 10.81
C GLN A 216 -4.75 8.20 11.82
N GLY A 217 -5.69 7.26 11.78
CA GLY A 217 -6.45 6.88 12.96
C GLY A 217 -7.92 7.23 12.96
N GLU A 218 -8.73 6.57 12.12
CA GLU A 218 -10.14 6.36 12.46
C GLU A 218 -10.66 5.04 11.89
N LEU A 219 -10.12 3.94 12.41
CA LEU A 219 -10.64 2.59 12.13
C LEU A 219 -10.49 1.70 13.37
N PHE A 220 -10.93 2.14 14.55
CA PHE A 220 -11.10 1.24 15.70
C PHE A 220 -12.14 1.80 16.69
N TYR A 221 -13.43 1.73 16.35
CA TYR A 221 -14.49 1.75 17.39
C TYR A 221 -15.83 1.09 16.99
N GLU A 222 -15.92 0.33 15.88
CA GLU A 222 -17.18 -0.36 15.53
C GLU A 222 -17.16 -1.89 15.74
N CYS A 223 -16.01 -2.52 15.99
CA CYS A 223 -15.97 -3.98 16.23
C CYS A 223 -16.38 -4.42 17.65
N LEU A 224 -16.55 -3.51 18.61
CA LEU A 224 -16.87 -3.88 20.00
C LEU A 224 -18.38 -3.93 20.30
N VAL A 225 -19.23 -3.34 19.45
CA VAL A 225 -20.70 -3.39 19.64
C VAL A 225 -21.31 -4.65 19.00
N GLY A 226 -20.62 -5.27 18.03
CA GLY A 226 -21.13 -6.42 17.27
C GLY A 226 -20.99 -7.80 17.95
N VAL A 227 -20.19 -7.93 19.02
CA VAL A 227 -19.95 -9.23 19.68
C VAL A 227 -20.89 -9.47 20.87
N GLY A 228 -21.50 -8.41 21.43
CA GLY A 228 -22.40 -8.52 22.59
C GLY A 228 -23.83 -8.96 22.27
N SER A 229 -24.33 -8.73 21.05
CA SER A 229 -25.73 -9.04 20.69
C SER A 229 -25.94 -10.48 20.21
N GLY A 230 -24.90 -11.12 19.68
CA GLY A 230 -24.97 -12.50 19.16
C GLY A 230 -25.10 -13.58 20.25
N VAL A 231 -24.62 -13.31 21.47
CA VAL A 231 -24.65 -14.29 22.57
C VAL A 231 -26.01 -14.33 23.27
N ILE A 232 -26.73 -13.20 23.33
CA ILE A 232 -28.05 -13.14 23.98
C ILE A 232 -29.14 -13.76 23.08
N GLY A 233 -29.04 -13.60 21.75
CA GLY A 233 -29.98 -14.21 20.80
C GLY A 233 -29.90 -15.74 20.74
N GLY A 234 -28.70 -16.32 20.86
CA GLY A 234 -28.51 -17.78 20.80
C GLY A 234 -29.02 -18.54 22.03
N VAL A 235 -29.01 -17.90 23.21
CA VAL A 235 -29.46 -18.53 24.46
C VAL A 235 -30.99 -18.56 24.58
N LEU A 236 -31.70 -17.59 23.98
CA LEU A 236 -33.18 -17.55 24.04
C LEU A 236 -33.87 -18.53 23.10
N VAL A 237 -33.20 -19.00 22.03
CA VAL A 237 -33.76 -20.00 21.10
C VAL A 237 -33.57 -21.44 21.61
N SER A 238 -32.61 -21.66 22.53
CA SER A 238 -32.29 -23.00 23.04
C SER A 238 -33.18 -23.44 24.21
N THR A 239 -34.04 -22.57 24.75
CA THR A 239 -35.00 -22.88 25.82
C THR A 239 -36.44 -22.99 25.33
N ALA A 240 -36.68 -22.82 24.02
CA ALA A 240 -38.00 -22.88 23.39
C ALA A 240 -38.17 -24.03 22.38
N LEU A 241 -37.24 -25.00 22.38
CA LEU A 241 -37.31 -26.26 21.60
C LEU A 241 -37.20 -27.48 22.52
#